data_AF-A0A9P0KD22-F1
#
_entry.id   AF-A0A9P0KD22-F1
#
_cell.length_a   1.000
_cell.length_b   1.000
_cell.length_c   1.000
_cell.angle_alpha   90.00
_cell.angle_beta   90.00
_cell.angle_gamma   90.00
#
_symmetry.space_group_name_H-M   'P 1'
#
loop_
_entity.id
_entity.type
_entity.pdbx_description
1 polymer ?
#
loop_
_entity_poly.entity_id
_entity_poly.type
_entity_poly.pdbx_seq_one_letter_code
_entity_poly.pdbx_strand_id
1 'polypeptide(L)'
;MMLHAGWLHLCFNLSVQLLVGLPLEMVHGTGRTALIYLSGVLAGSLGTSVFDDRVYLVGASGGVYALLAAHLANVLINYDSMRCGVLRLLGIFAIASCDVGYAIYSRYASSDSLVGGPSTVGMTSELPVSYVAHLTGALAGLTIGLIVLKNFEQKLHEQLLWWVALGVYAACTIFAILFNVMNPVEDRPPMEDLGDGVGGRFVSFGKMGV
;
A
#
# COMPACT_ATOMS: atom_id res chain seq x y z
N MET A 1 -4.78 8.99 -2.67
CA MET A 1 -3.79 9.71 -1.82
C MET A 1 -4.43 10.45 -0.65
N MET A 2 -5.57 11.15 -0.81
CA MET A 2 -6.20 11.92 0.30
C MET A 2 -7.51 11.33 0.85
N LEU A 3 -8.15 10.40 0.14
CA LEU A 3 -9.36 9.72 0.62
C LEU A 3 -9.00 8.67 1.67
N HIS A 4 -9.87 8.45 2.65
CA HIS A 4 -9.73 7.44 3.69
C HIS A 4 -11.10 6.81 3.97
N ALA A 5 -11.14 5.49 4.10
CA ALA A 5 -12.39 4.73 4.31
C ALA A 5 -13.01 4.90 5.71
N GLY A 6 -12.28 5.54 6.64
CA GLY A 6 -12.70 5.79 8.02
C GLY A 6 -11.61 6.48 8.85
N TRP A 7 -11.96 7.00 10.03
CA TRP A 7 -11.00 7.67 10.92
C TRP A 7 -9.89 6.72 11.42
N LEU A 8 -10.22 5.45 11.68
CA LEU A 8 -9.23 4.45 12.11
C LEU A 8 -8.18 4.19 11.02
N HIS A 9 -8.60 4.02 9.77
CA HIS A 9 -7.69 3.87 8.63
C HIS A 9 -6.78 5.10 8.44
N LEU A 10 -7.31 6.33 8.62
CA LEU A 10 -6.48 7.54 8.57
C LEU A 10 -5.46 7.56 9.72
N CYS A 11 -5.91 7.30 10.95
CA CYS A 11 -5.04 7.27 12.12
C CYS A 11 -3.91 6.24 11.96
N PHE A 12 -4.21 5.07 11.40
CA PHE A 12 -3.19 4.06 11.09
C PHE A 12 -2.17 4.57 10.06
N ASN A 13 -2.63 5.09 8.92
CA ASN A 13 -1.75 5.62 7.87
C ASN A 13 -0.83 6.72 8.40
N LEU A 14 -1.38 7.68 9.16
CA LEU A 14 -0.61 8.75 9.78
C LEU A 14 0.38 8.22 10.82
N SER A 15 -0.03 7.27 11.65
CA SER A 15 0.85 6.67 12.66
C SER A 15 2.04 6.00 12.01
N VAL A 16 1.83 5.24 10.94
CA VAL A 16 2.94 4.59 10.21
C VAL A 16 3.82 5.63 9.51
N GLN A 17 3.25 6.64 8.87
CA GLN A 17 4.05 7.71 8.26
C GLN A 17 4.91 8.46 9.28
N LEU A 18 4.38 8.74 10.48
CA LEU A 18 5.11 9.43 11.53
C LEU A 18 6.14 8.53 12.23
N LEU A 19 5.77 7.29 12.56
CA LEU A 19 6.64 6.38 13.33
C LEU A 19 7.69 5.68 12.46
N VAL A 20 7.41 5.47 11.17
CA VAL A 20 8.29 4.73 10.24
C VAL A 20 8.84 5.65 9.15
N GLY A 21 7.98 6.48 8.56
CA GLY A 21 8.37 7.41 7.50
C GLY A 21 9.34 8.50 7.96
N LEU A 22 9.06 9.19 9.07
CA LEU A 22 9.96 10.25 9.58
C LEU A 22 11.36 9.73 9.93
N PRO A 23 11.54 8.62 10.67
CA PRO A 23 12.89 8.09 10.90
C PRO A 23 13.62 7.67 9.62
N LEU A 24 12.92 7.09 8.64
CA LEU A 24 13.49 6.77 7.33
C LEU A 24 13.96 8.04 6.61
N GLU A 25 13.15 9.09 6.59
CA GLU A 25 13.49 10.39 6.02
C GLU A 25 14.67 11.05 6.72
N MET A 26 14.73 11.01 8.05
CA MET A 26 15.84 11.58 8.82
C MET A 26 17.19 10.92 8.51
N VAL A 27 17.19 9.60 8.24
CA VAL A 27 18.43 8.84 7.96
C VAL A 27 18.82 8.91 6.48
N HIS A 28 17.85 8.75 5.60
CA HIS A 28 18.09 8.56 4.15
C HIS A 28 17.86 9.83 3.33
N GLY A 29 17.04 10.76 3.83
CA GLY A 29 16.70 12.02 3.19
C GLY A 29 15.36 11.99 2.47
N THR A 30 14.70 13.15 2.40
CA THR A 30 13.35 13.35 1.86
C THR A 30 13.16 12.79 0.46
N GLY A 31 14.09 13.03 -0.46
CA GLY A 31 13.93 12.58 -1.85
C GLY A 31 13.84 11.05 -2.01
N ARG A 32 14.62 10.29 -1.23
CA ARG A 32 14.63 8.83 -1.29
C ARG A 32 13.34 8.26 -0.67
N THR A 33 12.96 8.78 0.48
CA THR A 33 11.71 8.38 1.16
C THR A 33 10.48 8.73 0.32
N ALA A 34 10.45 9.92 -0.31
CA ALA A 34 9.37 10.33 -1.20
C ALA A 34 9.28 9.42 -2.43
N LEU A 35 10.42 9.06 -3.05
CA LEU A 35 10.44 8.16 -4.19
C LEU A 35 9.90 6.76 -3.84
N ILE A 36 10.22 6.24 -2.66
CA ILE A 36 9.67 4.96 -2.17
C ILE A 36 8.15 5.05 -1.92
N TYR A 37 7.71 6.13 -1.27
CA TYR A 37 6.28 6.32 -1.01
C TYR A 37 5.47 6.42 -2.31
N LEU A 38 5.98 7.19 -3.28
CA LEU A 38 5.34 7.37 -4.59
C LEU A 38 5.35 6.08 -5.42
N SER A 39 6.45 5.31 -5.42
CA SER A 39 6.48 4.01 -6.11
C SER A 39 5.46 3.04 -5.52
N GLY A 40 5.29 3.03 -4.20
CA GLY A 40 4.27 2.28 -3.49
C GLY A 40 2.85 2.64 -3.92
N VAL A 41 2.55 3.94 -4.03
CA VAL A 41 1.22 4.39 -4.49
C VAL A 41 0.98 4.00 -5.94
N LEU A 42 1.97 4.16 -6.81
CA LEU A 42 1.85 3.79 -8.22
C LEU A 42 1.65 2.27 -8.38
N ALA A 43 2.47 1.46 -7.73
CA ALA A 43 2.37 0.00 -7.76
C ALA A 43 1.08 -0.52 -7.11
N GLY A 44 0.65 0.09 -6.00
CA GLY A 44 -0.64 -0.17 -5.35
C GLY A 44 -1.81 0.07 -6.29
N SER A 45 -1.75 1.19 -7.02
CA SER A 45 -2.80 1.58 -7.96
C SER A 45 -2.85 0.67 -9.18
N LEU A 46 -1.69 0.39 -9.79
CA LEU A 46 -1.59 -0.50 -10.95
C LEU A 46 -1.96 -1.94 -10.59
N GLY A 47 -1.50 -2.44 -9.44
CA GLY A 47 -1.81 -3.79 -8.97
C GLY A 47 -3.31 -3.98 -8.80
N THR A 48 -3.97 -3.06 -8.10
CA THR A 48 -5.43 -3.12 -7.90
C THR A 48 -6.17 -3.05 -9.23
N SER A 49 -5.74 -2.20 -10.16
CA SER A 49 -6.33 -2.13 -11.51
C SER A 49 -6.24 -3.45 -12.28
N VAL A 50 -5.23 -4.29 -12.02
CA VAL A 50 -5.04 -5.59 -12.69
C VAL A 50 -5.84 -6.70 -12.04
N PHE A 51 -5.83 -6.77 -10.71
CA PHE A 51 -6.31 -7.94 -9.97
C PHE A 51 -7.64 -7.71 -9.25
N ASP A 52 -8.11 -6.48 -9.12
CA ASP A 52 -9.28 -6.12 -8.32
C ASP A 52 -9.93 -4.81 -8.81
N ASP A 53 -10.52 -4.86 -10.00
CA ASP A 53 -11.08 -3.70 -10.72
C ASP A 53 -12.45 -3.23 -10.18
N ARG A 54 -13.01 -3.92 -9.18
CA ARG A 54 -14.34 -3.66 -8.62
C ARG A 54 -14.31 -2.93 -7.28
N VAL A 55 -13.13 -2.55 -6.80
CA VAL A 55 -12.94 -2.03 -5.44
C VAL A 55 -12.42 -0.60 -5.48
N TYR A 56 -12.98 0.26 -4.64
CA TYR A 56 -12.55 1.66 -4.52
C TYR A 56 -11.13 1.74 -3.97
N LEU A 57 -10.21 2.25 -4.79
CA LEU A 57 -8.80 2.33 -4.42
C LEU A 57 -8.52 3.55 -3.53
N VAL A 58 -8.25 3.28 -2.26
CA VAL A 58 -7.68 4.26 -1.33
C VAL A 58 -6.16 4.30 -1.49
N GLY A 59 -5.67 4.93 -2.57
CA GLY A 59 -4.26 4.82 -3.00
C GLY A 59 -3.19 5.36 -2.03
N ALA A 60 -3.54 5.88 -0.85
CA ALA A 60 -2.56 6.32 0.16
C ALA A 60 -1.88 5.12 0.85
N SER A 61 -2.63 4.05 1.13
CA SER A 61 -2.12 2.91 1.90
C SER A 61 -1.04 2.14 1.16
N GLY A 62 -1.08 2.07 -0.19
CA GLY A 62 0.01 1.49 -0.99
C GLY A 62 1.37 2.14 -0.71
N GLY A 63 1.39 3.45 -0.46
CA GLY A 63 2.60 4.17 -0.05
C GLY A 63 3.01 3.90 1.40
N VAL A 64 2.04 3.75 2.30
CA VAL A 64 2.28 3.39 3.72
C VAL A 64 2.91 2.00 3.83
N TYR A 65 2.39 1.03 3.09
CA TYR A 65 2.97 -0.31 2.99
C TYR A 65 4.35 -0.30 2.33
N ALA A 66 4.57 0.59 1.37
CA ALA A 66 5.91 0.80 0.82
C ALA A 66 6.90 1.33 1.86
N LEU A 67 6.49 2.23 2.76
CA LEU A 67 7.34 2.71 3.85
C LEU A 67 7.64 1.62 4.89
N LEU A 68 6.66 0.78 5.24
CA LEU A 68 6.88 -0.39 6.10
C LEU A 68 7.88 -1.36 5.49
N ALA A 69 7.72 -1.67 4.19
CA ALA A 69 8.63 -2.54 3.47
C ALA A 69 10.01 -1.91 3.23
N ALA A 70 10.09 -0.59 3.08
CA ALA A 70 11.35 0.14 3.05
C ALA A 70 12.07 0.09 4.40
N HIS A 71 11.32 0.13 5.50
CA HIS A 71 11.91 -0.06 6.82
C HIS A 71 12.47 -1.47 6.97
N LEU A 72 11.77 -2.49 6.46
CA LEU A 72 12.30 -3.84 6.37
C LEU A 72 13.58 -3.89 5.52
N ALA A 73 13.58 -3.30 4.32
CA ALA A 73 14.77 -3.19 3.46
C ALA A 73 15.96 -2.54 4.20
N ASN A 74 15.69 -1.46 4.94
CA ASN A 74 16.69 -0.77 5.75
C ASN A 74 17.28 -1.67 6.83
N VAL A 75 16.44 -2.46 7.51
CA VAL A 75 16.89 -3.42 8.53
C VAL A 75 17.69 -4.55 7.89
N LEU A 76 17.30 -5.04 6.71
CA LEU A 76 18.02 -6.10 6.00
C LEU A 76 19.43 -5.67 5.58
N ILE A 77 19.57 -4.45 5.04
CA ILE A 77 20.85 -3.93 4.54
C ILE A 77 21.77 -3.51 5.70
N ASN A 78 21.20 -2.93 6.75
CA ASN A 78 21.98 -2.31 7.83
C ASN A 78 21.85 -3.06 9.17
N TYR A 79 21.52 -4.36 9.13
CA TYR A 79 21.20 -5.15 10.33
C TYR A 79 22.32 -5.10 11.37
N ASP A 80 23.55 -5.33 10.93
CA ASP A 80 24.73 -5.41 11.80
C ASP A 80 25.08 -4.06 12.43
N SER A 81 24.72 -2.95 11.78
CA SER A 81 24.94 -1.59 12.29
C SER A 81 23.80 -1.10 13.19
N MET A 82 22.67 -1.82 13.27
CA MET A 82 21.52 -1.41 14.07
C MET A 82 21.50 -2.03 15.46
N ARG A 83 21.47 -1.18 16.48
CA ARG A 83 21.08 -1.61 17.83
C ARG A 83 19.64 -2.11 17.82
N CYS A 84 19.46 -3.36 18.25
CA CYS A 84 18.15 -4.02 18.38
C CYS A 84 17.37 -4.18 17.06
N GLY A 85 18.03 -4.65 15.99
CA GLY A 85 17.37 -4.98 14.71
C GLY A 85 16.14 -5.91 14.87
N VAL A 86 16.22 -6.90 15.77
CA VAL A 86 15.10 -7.82 16.08
C VAL A 86 13.86 -7.07 16.60
N LEU A 87 14.01 -6.10 17.50
CA LEU A 87 12.85 -5.35 18.02
C LEU A 87 12.18 -4.51 16.93
N ARG A 88 12.95 -3.97 15.98
CA ARG A 88 12.42 -3.25 14.83
C ARG A 88 11.66 -4.18 13.89
N LEU A 89 12.21 -5.38 13.65
CA LEU A 89 11.55 -6.42 12.87
C LEU A 89 10.22 -6.83 13.52
N LEU A 90 10.23 -7.08 14.83
CA LEU A 90 9.02 -7.39 15.61
C LEU A 90 8.00 -6.25 15.54
N GLY A 91 8.45 -4.98 15.58
CA GLY A 91 7.58 -3.82 15.40
C GLY A 91 6.89 -3.80 14.03
N ILE A 92 7.62 -4.06 12.94
CA ILE A 92 7.04 -4.16 11.58
C ILE A 92 5.99 -5.27 11.54
N PHE A 93 6.32 -6.46 12.04
CA PHE A 93 5.40 -7.59 12.06
C PHE A 93 4.16 -7.31 12.92
N ALA A 94 4.32 -6.65 14.07
CA ALA A 94 3.20 -6.28 14.94
C ALA A 94 2.26 -5.28 14.25
N ILE A 95 2.80 -4.24 13.60
CA ILE A 95 2.01 -3.24 12.86
C ILE A 95 1.26 -3.90 11.70
N ALA A 96 1.95 -4.72 10.89
CA ALA A 96 1.34 -5.42 9.77
C ALA A 96 0.27 -6.42 10.23
N SER A 97 0.53 -7.16 11.32
CA SER A 97 -0.42 -8.11 11.89
C SER A 97 -1.64 -7.42 12.48
N CYS A 98 -1.49 -6.23 13.05
CA CYS A 98 -2.59 -5.43 13.56
C CYS A 98 -3.52 -4.96 12.44
N ASP A 99 -2.97 -4.47 11.32
CA ASP A 99 -3.78 -4.06 10.16
C ASP A 99 -4.54 -5.26 9.55
N VAL A 100 -3.85 -6.38 9.34
CA VAL A 100 -4.47 -7.62 8.84
C VAL A 100 -5.52 -8.15 9.82
N GLY A 101 -5.22 -8.14 11.13
CA GLY A 101 -6.13 -8.57 12.17
C GLY A 101 -7.39 -7.69 12.25
N TYR A 102 -7.24 -6.37 12.14
CA TYR A 102 -8.35 -5.43 12.07
C TYR A 102 -9.21 -5.68 10.83
N ALA A 103 -8.59 -5.89 9.66
CA ALA A 103 -9.30 -6.19 8.42
C ALA A 103 -10.06 -7.53 8.45
N ILE A 104 -9.52 -8.53 9.15
CA ILE A 104 -10.21 -9.80 9.40
C ILE A 104 -11.38 -9.59 10.37
N TYR A 105 -11.14 -8.90 11.48
CA TYR A 105 -12.17 -8.62 12.48
C TYR A 105 -13.34 -7.84 11.89
N SER A 106 -13.09 -6.77 11.15
CA SER A 106 -14.13 -5.96 10.52
C SER A 106 -14.96 -6.77 9.52
N ARG A 107 -14.32 -7.69 8.79
CA ARG A 107 -15.02 -8.61 7.86
C ARG A 107 -15.97 -9.56 8.59
N TYR A 108 -15.58 -10.12 9.74
CA TYR A 108 -16.41 -11.09 10.47
C TYR A 108 -17.42 -10.44 11.42
N ALA A 109 -17.09 -9.32 12.06
CA ALA A 109 -18.00 -8.58 12.94
C ALA A 109 -19.14 -7.90 12.17
N SER A 110 -18.89 -7.52 10.90
CA SER A 110 -19.93 -6.96 10.02
C SER A 110 -20.94 -8.02 9.55
N SER A 111 -20.54 -9.28 9.45
CA SER A 111 -21.46 -10.40 9.14
C SER A 111 -22.46 -10.68 10.26
N ASP A 112 -22.08 -10.47 11.53
CA ASP A 112 -22.99 -10.64 12.68
C ASP A 112 -24.01 -9.48 12.81
N SER A 113 -23.72 -8.32 12.22
CA SER A 113 -24.61 -7.15 12.24
C SER A 113 -25.84 -7.29 11.32
N LEU A 114 -25.88 -8.34 10.47
CA LEU A 114 -27.04 -8.67 9.62
C LEU A 114 -28.15 -9.43 10.38
N VAL A 115 -27.99 -9.76 11.67
CA VAL A 115 -28.96 -10.57 12.44
C VAL A 115 -29.81 -9.76 13.45
N GLY A 116 -29.62 -8.46 13.62
CA GLY A 116 -30.66 -7.61 14.24
C GLY A 116 -30.17 -6.54 15.20
N GLY A 117 -30.05 -5.32 14.68
CA GLY A 117 -29.92 -4.10 15.49
C GLY A 117 -30.10 -2.85 14.64
N PRO A 118 -30.67 -1.76 15.19
CA PRO A 118 -30.93 -0.55 14.42
C PRO A 118 -29.62 0.05 13.91
N SER A 119 -29.56 0.17 12.60
CA SER A 119 -28.53 0.77 11.77
C SER A 119 -27.98 2.09 12.33
N THR A 120 -26.91 2.05 13.12
CA THR A 120 -26.00 3.18 13.31
C THR A 120 -25.16 3.36 12.04
N VAL A 121 -25.81 3.65 10.91
CA VAL A 121 -25.26 3.76 9.54
C VAL A 121 -24.51 5.08 9.32
N GLY A 122 -23.83 5.60 10.35
CA GLY A 122 -23.23 6.94 10.31
C GLY A 122 -21.70 7.01 10.41
N MET A 123 -20.97 5.93 10.71
CA MET A 123 -19.55 6.09 11.07
C MET A 123 -18.58 5.00 10.57
N THR A 124 -19.05 3.85 10.07
CA THR A 124 -18.17 2.69 9.79
C THR A 124 -18.47 1.99 8.46
N SER A 125 -19.00 2.68 7.45
CA SER A 125 -19.09 2.14 6.09
C SER A 125 -17.69 2.10 5.47
N GLU A 126 -16.84 1.20 5.96
CA GLU A 126 -15.49 1.00 5.45
C GLU A 126 -15.61 0.27 4.12
N LEU A 127 -15.47 1.04 3.04
CA LEU A 127 -15.36 0.48 1.68
C LEU A 127 -14.28 -0.60 1.69
N PRO A 128 -14.50 -1.75 1.01
CA PRO A 128 -13.49 -2.80 0.95
C PRO A 128 -12.19 -2.20 0.45
N VAL A 129 -11.11 -2.36 1.21
CA VAL A 129 -9.77 -1.91 0.79
C VAL A 129 -9.11 -3.08 0.08
N SER A 130 -8.57 -2.85 -1.13
CA SER A 130 -7.95 -3.94 -1.89
C SER A 130 -6.63 -4.40 -1.23
N TYR A 131 -6.58 -5.67 -0.82
CA TYR A 131 -5.36 -6.32 -0.33
C TYR A 131 -4.24 -6.30 -1.37
N VAL A 132 -4.61 -6.27 -2.65
CA VAL A 132 -3.66 -6.16 -3.76
C VAL A 132 -2.88 -4.87 -3.66
N ALA A 133 -3.53 -3.74 -3.32
CA ALA A 133 -2.88 -2.45 -3.17
C ALA A 133 -1.78 -2.47 -2.10
N HIS A 134 -2.07 -3.10 -0.95
CA HIS A 134 -1.12 -3.23 0.16
C HIS A 134 0.05 -4.12 -0.24
N LEU A 135 -0.22 -5.25 -0.89
CA LEU A 135 0.80 -6.19 -1.32
C LEU A 135 1.73 -5.60 -2.38
N THR A 136 1.19 -5.02 -3.46
CA THR A 136 2.02 -4.46 -4.53
C THR A 136 2.74 -3.19 -4.10
N GLY A 137 2.13 -2.40 -3.21
CA GLY A 137 2.79 -1.29 -2.53
C GLY A 137 3.98 -1.75 -1.67
N ALA A 138 3.80 -2.79 -0.85
CA ALA A 138 4.88 -3.38 -0.05
C ALA A 138 6.01 -3.94 -0.93
N LEU A 139 5.68 -4.65 -2.01
CA LEU A 139 6.68 -5.17 -2.94
C LEU A 139 7.51 -4.05 -3.58
N ALA A 140 6.86 -2.97 -4.01
CA ALA A 140 7.55 -1.79 -4.54
C ALA A 140 8.43 -1.10 -3.49
N GLY A 141 7.95 -0.99 -2.25
CA GLY A 141 8.74 -0.40 -1.17
C GLY A 141 9.96 -1.23 -0.78
N LEU A 142 9.84 -2.55 -0.76
CA LEU A 142 10.96 -3.45 -0.50
C LEU A 142 12.01 -3.32 -1.60
N THR A 143 11.61 -3.41 -2.87
CA THR A 143 12.53 -3.41 -4.01
C THR A 143 13.21 -2.06 -4.19
N ILE A 144 12.43 -0.97 -4.22
CA ILE A 144 12.97 0.38 -4.34
C ILE A 144 13.75 0.77 -3.09
N GLY A 145 13.31 0.36 -1.90
CA GLY A 145 14.05 0.54 -0.65
C GLY A 145 15.43 -0.10 -0.69
N LEU A 146 15.54 -1.34 -1.19
CA LEU A 146 16.84 -2.00 -1.37
C LEU A 146 17.75 -1.24 -2.36
N ILE A 147 17.16 -0.52 -3.32
CA ILE A 147 17.88 0.24 -4.34
C ILE A 147 18.39 1.59 -3.84
N VAL A 148 17.52 2.35 -3.18
CA VAL A 148 17.81 3.77 -2.90
C VAL A 148 18.24 4.05 -1.47
N LEU A 149 18.01 3.16 -0.51
CA LEU A 149 18.44 3.38 0.88
C LEU A 149 19.96 3.29 1.00
N LYS A 150 20.53 4.02 1.97
CA LYS A 150 21.98 3.99 2.23
C LYS A 150 22.37 2.63 2.81
N ASN A 151 23.37 1.99 2.21
CA ASN A 151 24.07 0.84 2.79
C ASN A 151 25.32 1.35 3.51
N PHE A 152 25.45 1.06 4.81
CA PHE A 152 26.60 1.47 5.63
C PHE A 152 27.79 0.50 5.57
N GLU A 153 27.58 -0.77 5.19
CA GLU A 153 28.64 -1.78 5.00
C GLU A 153 28.37 -2.62 3.74
N GLN A 154 29.09 -2.37 2.65
CA GLN A 154 28.88 -3.12 1.41
C GLN A 154 29.45 -4.54 1.48
N LYS A 155 28.59 -5.57 1.42
CA LYS A 155 28.99 -6.98 1.27
C LYS A 155 28.58 -7.53 -0.11
N LEU A 156 29.42 -8.37 -0.71
CA LEU A 156 29.23 -8.90 -2.08
C LEU A 156 27.93 -9.72 -2.24
N HIS A 157 27.54 -10.48 -1.23
CA HIS A 157 26.30 -11.28 -1.26
C HIS A 157 25.02 -10.43 -1.23
N GLU A 158 25.09 -9.23 -0.64
CA GLU A 158 23.96 -8.27 -0.65
C GLU A 158 23.75 -7.66 -2.04
N GLN A 159 24.83 -7.48 -2.81
CA GLN A 159 24.74 -7.01 -4.19
C GLN A 159 24.03 -8.03 -5.10
N LEU A 160 24.18 -9.34 -4.86
CA LEU A 160 23.45 -10.35 -5.64
C LEU A 160 21.94 -10.30 -5.35
N LEU A 161 21.57 -10.21 -4.06
CA LEU A 161 20.19 -10.07 -3.61
C LEU A 161 19.52 -8.81 -4.20
N TRP A 162 20.28 -7.73 -4.34
CA TRP A 162 19.86 -6.49 -4.99
C TRP A 162 19.48 -6.68 -6.47
N TRP A 163 20.34 -7.35 -7.25
CA TRP A 163 20.08 -7.60 -8.67
C TRP A 163 18.88 -8.53 -8.89
N VAL A 164 18.72 -9.53 -8.02
CA VAL A 164 17.56 -10.42 -8.06
C VAL A 164 16.28 -9.64 -7.74
N ALA A 165 16.28 -8.81 -6.69
CA ALA A 165 15.13 -8.00 -6.32
C ALA A 165 14.73 -7.00 -7.42
N LEU A 166 15.71 -6.32 -8.04
CA LEU A 166 15.48 -5.42 -9.17
C LEU A 166 14.91 -6.16 -10.38
N GLY A 167 15.45 -7.33 -10.71
CA GLY A 167 14.97 -8.16 -11.82
C GLY A 167 13.52 -8.60 -11.64
N VAL A 168 13.15 -9.06 -10.45
CA VAL A 168 11.78 -9.44 -10.11
C VAL A 168 10.83 -8.24 -10.22
N TYR A 169 11.21 -7.09 -9.68
CA TYR A 169 10.38 -5.87 -9.75
C TYR A 169 10.13 -5.40 -11.19
N ALA A 170 11.19 -5.37 -12.01
CA ALA A 170 11.09 -4.97 -13.40
C ALA A 170 10.19 -5.93 -14.20
N ALA A 171 10.35 -7.25 -13.98
CA ALA A 171 9.52 -8.26 -14.64
C ALA A 171 8.03 -8.12 -14.27
N CYS A 172 7.71 -7.97 -12.98
CA CYS A 172 6.34 -7.78 -12.52
C CYS A 172 5.72 -6.48 -13.07
N THR A 173 6.48 -5.39 -13.12
CA THR A 173 6.01 -4.09 -13.63
C THR A 173 5.74 -4.16 -15.13
N ILE A 174 6.66 -4.73 -15.92
CA ILE A 174 6.50 -4.89 -17.36
C ILE A 174 5.27 -5.76 -17.65
N PHE A 175 5.12 -6.87 -16.94
CA PHE A 175 3.94 -7.74 -17.06
C PHE A 175 2.64 -6.98 -16.79
N ALA A 176 2.56 -6.22 -15.70
CA ALA A 176 1.36 -5.46 -15.34
C ALA A 176 1.01 -4.38 -16.39
N ILE A 177 2.01 -3.71 -16.96
CA ILE A 177 1.80 -2.74 -18.04
C ILE A 177 1.26 -3.44 -19.28
N LEU A 178 1.90 -4.53 -19.71
CA LEU A 178 1.47 -5.30 -20.88
C LEU A 178 0.05 -5.84 -20.70
N PHE A 179 -0.27 -6.36 -19.51
CA PHE A 179 -1.61 -6.85 -19.21
C PHE A 179 -2.69 -5.77 -19.32
N ASN A 180 -2.43 -4.55 -18.80
CA ASN A 180 -3.36 -3.42 -18.92
C ASN A 180 -3.52 -2.93 -20.36
N VAL A 181 -2.45 -2.96 -21.15
CA VAL A 181 -2.52 -2.58 -22.57
C VAL A 181 -3.30 -3.62 -23.39
N MET A 182 -3.11 -4.89 -23.08
CA MET A 182 -3.72 -6.00 -23.82
C MET A 182 -5.16 -6.30 -23.39
N ASN A 183 -5.58 -5.89 -22.19
CA ASN A 183 -6.94 -6.09 -21.67
C ASN A 183 -7.59 -4.75 -21.28
N PRO A 184 -7.91 -3.88 -22.25
CA PRO A 184 -8.63 -2.64 -21.96
C PRO A 184 -10.02 -2.95 -21.40
N VAL A 185 -10.42 -2.27 -20.33
CA VAL A 185 -11.77 -2.37 -19.76
C VAL A 185 -12.78 -1.82 -20.77
N GLU A 186 -13.71 -2.67 -21.21
CA GLU A 186 -14.88 -2.24 -22.00
C GLU A 186 -15.77 -1.29 -21.18
N ASP A 187 -16.33 -0.28 -21.84
CA ASP A 187 -17.21 0.73 -21.24
C ASP A 187 -18.30 0.08 -20.39
N ARG A 188 -18.10 0.09 -19.07
CA ARG A 188 -19.13 -0.36 -18.13
C ARG A 188 -20.12 0.78 -17.91
N PRO A 189 -21.42 0.48 -17.85
CA PRO A 189 -22.42 1.50 -17.52
C PRO A 189 -22.06 2.12 -16.16
N PRO A 190 -22.23 3.45 -15.99
CA PRO A 190 -21.95 4.11 -14.73
C PRO A 190 -22.75 3.43 -13.61
N MET A 191 -22.05 3.02 -12.55
CA MET A 191 -22.68 2.42 -11.39
C MET A 191 -23.63 3.45 -10.77
N GLU A 192 -24.90 3.07 -10.54
CA GLU A 192 -25.88 3.97 -9.94
C GLU A 192 -25.41 4.46 -8.57
N ASP A 193 -25.52 5.77 -8.37
CA ASP A 193 -25.20 6.50 -7.14
C ASP A 193 -26.13 6.01 -6.01
N LEU A 194 -25.65 5.03 -5.24
CA LEU A 194 -26.24 4.66 -3.95
C LEU A 194 -25.84 5.73 -2.93
N GLY A 195 -26.52 6.87 -3.03
CA GLY A 195 -26.20 8.15 -2.40
C GLY A 195 -25.63 8.06 -0.98
N ASP A 196 -24.40 8.52 -0.84
CA ASP A 196 -23.72 8.79 0.45
C ASP A 196 -24.08 10.18 1.02
N GLY A 197 -25.08 10.86 0.43
CA GLY A 197 -25.57 12.16 0.88
C GLY A 197 -24.64 13.33 0.59
N VAL A 198 -23.49 13.09 -0.06
CA VAL A 198 -22.60 14.11 -0.57
C VAL A 198 -22.72 14.02 -2.08
N GLY A 199 -23.28 15.02 -2.76
CA GLY A 199 -23.47 15.02 -4.23
C GLY A 199 -22.16 15.03 -5.05
N GLY A 200 -21.16 14.24 -4.66
CA GLY A 200 -19.93 14.00 -5.35
C GLY A 200 -20.22 13.13 -6.56
N ARG A 201 -20.22 13.75 -7.74
CA ARG A 201 -20.12 13.00 -8.99
C ARG A 201 -18.79 12.26 -8.97
N PHE A 202 -18.83 10.95 -8.79
CA PHE A 202 -17.66 10.12 -9.06
C PHE A 202 -17.33 10.26 -10.55
N VAL A 203 -16.16 10.83 -10.83
CA VAL A 203 -15.64 10.91 -12.19
C VAL A 203 -15.20 9.50 -12.57
N SER A 204 -16.04 8.81 -13.35
CA SER A 204 -15.57 7.68 -14.15
C SER A 204 -14.54 8.24 -15.13
N PHE A 205 -13.27 7.82 -15.00
CA PHE A 205 -12.25 8.09 -16.01
C PHE A 205 -12.54 7.22 -17.25
N GLY A 206 -13.57 7.59 -18.00
CA GLY A 206 -13.67 7.24 -19.42
C GLY A 206 -12.56 7.97 -20.17
N LYS A 207 -11.76 7.24 -20.95
CA LYS A 207 -10.63 7.82 -21.70
C LYS A 207 -11.13 8.91 -22.66
N MET A 208 -10.32 9.97 -22.78
CA MET A 208 -10.36 10.90 -23.91
C MET A 208 -10.38 10.11 -25.22
N GLY A 209 -11.42 10.33 -26.02
CA GLY A 209 -11.49 9.83 -27.38
C GLY A 209 -10.33 10.37 -28.22
N VAL A 210 -9.77 9.49 -29.04
CA VAL A 210 -9.05 9.89 -30.26
C VAL A 210 -10.09 10.17 -31.34
#